data_AF-A0A3D5YL62-F1
#
_entry.id   AF-A0A3D5YL62-F1
#
_cell.length_a   1.000
_cell.length_b   1.000
_cell.length_c   1.000
_cell.angle_alpha   90.00
_cell.angle_beta   90.00
_cell.angle_gamma   90.00
#
_symmetry.space_group_name_H-M   'P 1'
#
loop_
_entity.id
_entity.type
_entity.pdbx_description
1 polymer ?
#
loop_
_entity_poly.entity_id
_entity_poly.type
_entity_poly.pdbx_seq_one_letter_code
_entity_poly.pdbx_strand_id
1 'polypeptide(L)'
;GSMAISLPLDELEKGLELSVNSVDVIGTSEYWVEKEFIYQRRIGQRVYEVKLWFSGPFSLLKNSELIDLCELTFKDFDKFELAHVTVINEGVELLSITPHKLEKPIQ
;
A
#
# COMPACT_ATOMS: atom_id res chain seq x y z
N GLY A 1 7.57 19.36 37.89
CA GLY A 1 8.56 18.39 38.36
C GLY A 1 7.84 17.23 39.00
N SER A 2 7.94 16.05 38.41
CA SER A 2 7.73 14.75 39.05
C SER A 2 8.31 13.71 38.08
N MET A 3 9.29 12.96 38.57
CA MET A 3 10.00 11.87 37.91
C MET A 3 9.19 10.56 38.05
N ALA A 4 9.31 9.67 37.06
CA ALA A 4 9.58 8.25 37.34
C ALA A 4 10.19 7.60 36.08
N ILE A 5 11.31 6.93 36.29
CA ILE A 5 12.12 6.20 35.31
C ILE A 5 11.83 4.70 35.47
N SER A 6 12.07 3.96 34.38
CA SER A 6 12.55 2.57 34.32
C SER A 6 11.53 1.50 33.96
N LEU A 7 11.61 1.07 32.70
CA LEU A 7 11.17 -0.24 32.21
C LEU A 7 12.20 -1.31 32.64
N PRO A 8 11.77 -2.46 33.18
CA PRO A 8 12.52 -3.69 33.07
C PRO A 8 12.14 -4.38 31.74
N LEU A 9 13.10 -4.44 30.83
CA LEU A 9 13.10 -5.28 29.63
C LEU A 9 13.59 -6.67 30.05
N ASP A 10 12.76 -7.42 30.75
CA ASP A 10 13.00 -8.85 30.96
C ASP A 10 11.63 -9.54 31.08
N GLU A 11 11.52 -10.71 30.45
CA GLU A 11 10.31 -11.54 30.29
C GLU A 11 9.42 -11.22 29.08
N LEU A 12 10.04 -11.27 27.89
CA LEU A 12 9.34 -11.56 26.64
C LEU A 12 8.94 -13.05 26.63
N GLU A 13 7.97 -13.44 27.45
CA GLU A 13 7.35 -14.77 27.41
C GLU A 13 5.95 -14.73 26.80
N LYS A 14 5.84 -15.39 25.63
CA LYS A 14 4.69 -16.10 25.07
C LYS A 14 3.29 -15.65 25.53
N GLY A 15 2.63 -14.84 24.70
CA GLY A 15 1.18 -14.71 24.74
C GLY A 15 0.71 -13.48 23.98
N LEU A 16 0.28 -13.66 22.73
CA LEU A 16 -0.54 -12.65 22.07
C LEU A 16 -1.81 -12.43 22.90
N GLU A 17 -2.02 -11.21 23.40
CA GLU A 17 -3.35 -10.60 23.40
C GLU A 17 -3.26 -9.25 22.71
N LEU A 18 -3.77 -9.23 21.48
CA LEU A 18 -4.04 -8.03 20.70
C LEU A 18 -5.11 -7.20 21.43
N SER A 19 -4.65 -6.20 22.16
CA SER A 19 -5.44 -5.08 22.63
C SER A 19 -4.84 -3.83 21.99
N VAL A 20 -5.28 -3.52 20.78
CA VAL A 20 -4.94 -2.27 20.10
C VAL A 20 -5.77 -1.17 20.77
N ASN A 21 -5.29 -0.70 21.92
CA ASN A 21 -5.66 0.60 22.42
C ASN A 21 -4.83 1.61 21.63
N SER A 22 -5.44 2.21 20.61
CA SER A 22 -4.87 3.33 19.88
C SER A 22 -4.48 4.42 20.86
N VAL A 23 -3.17 4.64 21.01
CA VAL A 23 -2.62 5.79 21.75
C VAL A 23 -2.43 6.90 20.73
N ASP A 24 -3.32 7.89 20.74
CA ASP A 24 -3.11 9.14 20.03
C ASP A 24 -2.02 9.94 20.75
N VAL A 25 -0.80 9.94 20.20
CA VAL A 25 0.28 10.80 20.65
C VAL A 25 0.20 12.11 19.86
N ILE A 26 -0.27 13.17 20.52
CA ILE A 26 -0.23 14.54 20.01
C ILE A 26 1.24 14.97 19.92
N GLY A 27 1.80 14.97 18.71
CA GLY A 27 3.13 15.49 18.45
C GLY A 27 3.57 15.31 17.00
N THR A 28 3.07 16.15 16.09
CA THR A 28 3.68 16.43 14.76
C THR A 28 4.14 15.23 13.92
N SER A 29 3.59 14.04 14.12
CA SER A 29 3.87 12.85 13.33
C SER A 29 2.79 12.75 12.25
N GLU A 30 3.16 12.89 10.99
CA GLU A 30 2.23 12.59 9.90
C GLU A 30 1.77 11.13 10.02
N TYR A 31 0.46 10.93 10.14
CA TYR A 31 -0.13 9.60 10.20
C TYR A 31 0.13 8.88 8.88
N TRP A 32 0.80 7.73 8.94
CA TRP A 32 0.88 6.81 7.81
C TRP A 32 -0.46 6.13 7.62
N VAL A 33 -0.94 6.09 6.39
CA VAL A 33 -2.23 5.49 6.03
C VAL A 33 -2.06 4.63 4.79
N GLU A 34 -3.03 3.75 4.58
CA GLU A 34 -3.12 2.92 3.38
C GLU A 34 -4.24 3.43 2.47
N LYS A 35 -4.01 3.41 1.16
CA LYS A 35 -5.01 3.81 0.16
C LYS A 35 -5.05 2.81 -1.00
N GLU A 36 -6.26 2.37 -1.34
CA GLU A 36 -6.54 1.56 -2.54
C GLU A 36 -6.75 2.48 -3.76
N PHE A 37 -6.10 2.13 -4.86
CA PHE A 37 -6.35 2.69 -6.18
C PHE A 37 -6.80 1.58 -7.12
N ILE A 38 -7.84 1.84 -7.91
CA ILE A 38 -8.37 0.89 -8.88
C ILE A 38 -8.09 1.41 -10.29
N TYR A 39 -7.30 0.67 -11.05
CA TYR A 39 -7.00 0.94 -12.44
C TYR A 39 -7.72 -0.05 -13.36
N GLN A 40 -8.46 0.45 -14.35
CA GLN A 40 -9.16 -0.39 -15.31
C GLN A 40 -8.32 -0.61 -16.56
N ARG A 41 -7.89 -1.86 -16.78
CA ARG A 41 -7.13 -2.28 -17.97
C ARG A 41 -8.02 -3.09 -18.90
N ARG A 42 -8.19 -2.63 -20.14
CA ARG A 42 -8.95 -3.35 -21.17
C ARG A 42 -8.02 -4.18 -22.06
N ILE A 43 -8.32 -5.48 -22.18
CA ILE A 43 -7.63 -6.41 -23.07
C ILE A 43 -8.69 -7.06 -23.97
N GLY A 44 -8.72 -6.66 -25.24
CA GLY A 44 -9.76 -7.07 -26.19
C GLY A 44 -11.16 -6.64 -25.72
N GLN A 45 -12.04 -7.62 -25.49
CA GLN A 45 -13.40 -7.40 -24.99
C GLN A 45 -13.51 -7.45 -23.46
N ARG A 46 -12.45 -7.86 -22.75
CA ARG A 46 -12.47 -8.01 -21.29
C ARG A 46 -11.88 -6.77 -20.61
N VAL A 47 -12.52 -6.34 -19.53
CA VAL A 47 -12.02 -5.28 -18.64
C VAL A 47 -11.53 -5.94 -17.35
N TYR A 48 -10.32 -5.58 -16.95
CA TYR A 48 -9.67 -6.01 -15.73
C TYR A 48 -9.57 -4.84 -14.76
N GLU A 49 -9.90 -5.08 -13.50
CA GLU A 49 -9.66 -4.13 -12.42
C GLU A 49 -8.38 -4.53 -11.71
N VAL A 50 -7.37 -3.68 -11.81
CA VAL A 50 -6.07 -3.82 -11.15
C VAL A 50 -6.09 -2.92 -9.92
N LYS A 51 -6.06 -3.53 -8.75
CA LYS A 51 -6.03 -2.85 -7.45
C LYS A 51 -4.60 -2.67 -7.01
N LEU A 52 -4.23 -1.44 -6.64
CA LEU A 52 -2.94 -1.08 -6.09
C LEU A 52 -3.13 -0.53 -4.68
N TRP A 53 -2.37 -1.04 -3.72
CA TRP A 53 -2.37 -0.55 -2.36
C TRP A 53 -1.07 0.20 -2.09
N PHE A 54 -1.20 1.45 -1.66
CA PHE A 54 -0.06 2.29 -1.28
C PHE A 54 -0.14 2.64 0.20
N SER A 55 1.03 2.74 0.84
CA SER A 55 1.21 3.26 2.19
C SER A 55 2.04 4.54 2.15
N GLY A 56 1.74 5.50 3.02
CA GLY A 56 2.48 6.75 3.11
C GLY A 56 1.76 7.79 3.97
N PRO A 57 2.33 9.01 4.09
CA PRO A 57 1.73 10.10 4.86
C PRO A 57 0.32 10.44 4.39
N PHE A 58 -0.61 10.62 5.33
CA PHE A 58 -2.00 10.98 5.05
C PHE A 58 -2.13 12.25 4.21
N SER A 59 -1.32 13.27 4.53
CA SER A 59 -1.28 14.55 3.81
C SER A 59 -1.02 14.34 2.30
N LEU A 60 -0.16 13.40 1.97
CA LEU A 60 0.22 13.04 0.62
C LEU A 60 -0.86 12.15 -0.01
N LEU A 61 -1.17 10.98 0.57
CA LEU A 61 -2.10 10.03 -0.04
C LEU A 61 -3.54 10.55 -0.18
N LYS A 62 -4.00 11.47 0.69
CA LYS A 62 -5.36 11.99 0.63
C LYS A 62 -5.69 12.62 -0.72
N ASN A 63 -4.78 13.43 -1.25
CA ASN A 63 -5.03 14.24 -2.46
C ASN A 63 -4.31 13.72 -3.70
N SER A 64 -3.38 12.77 -3.58
CA SER A 64 -2.67 12.22 -4.73
C SER A 64 -3.56 11.33 -5.60
N GLU A 65 -3.37 11.48 -6.91
CA GLU A 65 -3.84 10.55 -7.93
C GLU A 65 -2.79 9.45 -8.17
N LEU A 66 -3.19 8.35 -8.81
CA LEU A 66 -2.28 7.23 -9.06
C LEU A 66 -1.05 7.65 -9.90
N ILE A 67 -1.23 8.57 -10.84
CA ILE A 67 -0.18 9.07 -11.73
C ILE A 67 0.90 9.88 -10.97
N ASP A 68 0.58 10.43 -9.80
CA ASP A 68 1.52 11.21 -8.99
C ASP A 68 2.44 10.33 -8.12
N LEU A 69 2.02 9.09 -7.88
CA LEU A 69 2.70 8.11 -7.01
C LEU A 69 3.46 7.06 -7.81
N CYS A 70 2.90 6.78 -8.98
CA CYS A 70 2.94 5.58 -9.80
C CYS A 70 3.34 5.69 -11.27
N GLU A 71 4.33 4.96 -11.76
CA GLU A 71 4.31 4.51 -13.17
C GLU A 71 3.81 3.06 -13.23
N LEU A 72 2.59 2.87 -13.74
CA LEU A 72 2.00 1.54 -13.99
C LEU A 72 2.13 1.18 -15.47
N THR A 73 2.92 0.15 -15.75
CA THR A 73 3.14 -0.38 -17.11
C THR A 73 2.63 -1.81 -17.21
N PHE A 74 2.29 -2.22 -18.44
CA PHE A 74 1.85 -3.59 -18.72
C PHE A 74 2.79 -4.19 -19.76
N LYS A 75 3.55 -5.21 -19.35
CA LYS A 75 4.41 -5.95 -20.26
C LYS A 75 3.58 -7.02 -20.98
N ASP A 76 3.57 -6.93 -22.29
CA ASP A 76 2.77 -7.82 -23.14
C ASP A 76 3.46 -9.17 -23.39
N PHE A 77 2.69 -10.25 -23.26
CA PHE A 77 3.08 -11.61 -23.64
C PHE A 77 1.94 -12.28 -24.42
N ASP A 78 2.23 -13.36 -25.14
CA ASP A 78 1.26 -14.02 -26.03
C ASP A 78 -0.06 -14.41 -25.33
N LYS A 79 0.01 -14.84 -24.06
CA LYS A 79 -1.15 -15.33 -23.30
C LYS A 79 -1.61 -14.42 -22.17
N PHE A 80 -0.83 -13.40 -21.80
CA PHE A 80 -1.13 -12.54 -20.66
C PHE A 80 -0.38 -11.20 -20.76
N GLU A 81 -0.85 -10.20 -20.03
CA GLU A 81 -0.07 -9.00 -19.69
C GLU A 81 0.38 -9.10 -18.22
N LEU A 82 1.61 -8.67 -17.90
CA LEU A 82 2.06 -8.51 -16.52
C LEU A 82 2.05 -7.03 -16.14
N ALA A 83 1.37 -6.72 -15.05
CA ALA A 83 1.38 -5.39 -14.47
C ALA A 83 2.71 -5.18 -13.72
N HIS A 84 3.39 -4.09 -14.06
CA HIS A 84 4.64 -3.68 -13.43
C HIS A 84 4.49 -2.25 -12.91
N VAL A 85 4.85 -2.06 -11.65
CA VAL A 85 4.72 -0.77 -10.97
C VAL A 85 6.09 -0.27 -10.58
N THR A 86 6.39 0.95 -10.99
CA THR A 86 7.54 1.70 -10.50
C THR A 86 7.03 2.85 -9.65
N VAL A 87 7.35 2.85 -8.36
CA VAL A 87 7.00 3.95 -7.46
C VAL A 87 7.94 5.12 -7.75
N ILE A 88 7.38 6.30 -8.03
CA ILE A 88 8.15 7.50 -8.38
C ILE A 88 8.21 8.51 -7.24
N ASN A 89 7.31 8.40 -6.26
CA ASN A 89 7.25 9.29 -5.11
C ASN A 89 7.92 8.62 -3.90
N GLU A 90 9.01 9.20 -3.40
CA GLU A 90 9.81 8.66 -2.29
C GLU A 90 9.07 8.65 -0.94
N GLY A 91 7.96 9.39 -0.84
CA GLY A 91 7.13 9.45 0.36
C GLY A 91 6.08 8.34 0.45
N VAL A 92 6.02 7.41 -0.50
CA VAL A 92 5.05 6.31 -0.50
C VAL A 92 5.70 4.98 -0.83
N GLU A 93 5.08 3.91 -0.38
CA GLU A 93 5.47 2.54 -0.66
C GLU A 93 4.31 1.80 -1.31
N LEU A 94 4.61 1.00 -2.34
CA LEU A 94 3.64 0.06 -2.90
C LEU A 94 3.59 -1.18 -2.01
N LEU A 95 2.44 -1.43 -1.39
CA LEU A 95 2.20 -2.62 -0.57
C LEU A 95 1.82 -3.83 -1.42
N SER A 96 0.92 -3.64 -2.38
CA SER A 96 0.46 -4.74 -3.24
C SER A 96 -0.14 -4.29 -4.56
N ILE A 97 -0.12 -5.20 -5.53
CA ILE A 97 -0.83 -5.09 -6.81
C ILE A 97 -1.58 -6.38 -7.10
N THR A 98 -2.89 -6.29 -7.33
CA THR A 98 -3.75 -7.46 -7.56
C THR A 98 -4.85 -7.17 -8.59
N PRO A 99 -4.98 -7.97 -9.66
CA PRO A 99 -4.06 -9.02 -10.08
C PRO A 99 -2.79 -8.44 -10.74
N HIS A 100 -1.65 -9.08 -10.51
CA HIS A 100 -0.39 -8.73 -11.18
C HIS A 100 -0.28 -9.33 -12.60
N LYS A 101 -1.10 -10.34 -12.92
CA LYS A 101 -1.14 -11.04 -14.22
C LYS A 101 -2.55 -10.98 -14.79
N LEU A 102 -2.68 -10.48 -16.01
CA LEU A 102 -3.94 -10.34 -16.73
C LEU A 102 -3.97 -11.31 -17.90
N GLU A 103 -4.77 -12.36 -17.83
CA GLU A 103 -4.82 -13.36 -18.91
C GLU A 103 -5.53 -12.81 -20.14
N LYS A 104 -4.98 -13.02 -21.33
CA LYS A 104 -5.67 -12.64 -22.56
C LYS A 104 -6.81 -13.63 -22.80
N PRO A 105 -7.99 -13.17 -23.24
CA PRO A 105 -9.04 -14.08 -23.68
C PRO A 105 -8.49 -14.93 -24.84
N ILE A 106 -8.71 -16.24 -24.78
CA ILE A 106 -8.39 -17.15 -25.88
C ILE A 106 -9.30 -16.74 -27.06
N GLN A 107 -8.70 -16.37 -28.19
CA GLN A 107 -9.42 -16.09 -29.43
C GLN A 107 -9.99 -17.36 -30.05
#